data_AF-A0A6P3I7K2-F1
#
_entry.id   AF-A0A6P3I7K2-F1
#
_cell.length_a   1.000
_cell.length_b   1.000
_cell.length_c   1.000
_cell.angle_alpha   90.00
_cell.angle_beta   90.00
_cell.angle_gamma   90.00
#
_symmetry.space_group_name_H-M   'P 1'
#
loop_
_entity.id
_entity.type
_entity.pdbx_description
1 polymer ?
#
loop_
_entity_poly.entity_id
_entity_poly.type
_entity_poly.pdbx_seq_one_letter_code
_entity_poly.pdbx_strand_id
1 'polypeptide(L)'
;PRPERLQECRGRFDVIFTCVESVYDRVVEELWVREQETFQPVHVINVDMADNLEDATLGSFIICELCERLQQADNLEDSLVQVLLAAERKTGKSFLHTVCFC
;
A
#
# COMPACT_ATOMS: atom_id res chain seq x y z
N PRO A 1 21.20 11.61 0.87
CA PRO A 1 19.97 10.82 1.15
C PRO A 1 19.58 10.96 2.62
N ARG A 2 18.31 11.24 2.90
CA ARG A 2 17.73 11.35 4.26
C ARG A 2 16.29 10.82 4.24
N PRO A 3 15.72 10.41 5.38
CA PRO A 3 14.31 10.07 5.46
C PRO A 3 13.41 11.22 4.97
N GLU A 4 12.28 10.87 4.36
CA GLU A 4 11.33 11.82 3.78
C GLU A 4 9.96 11.67 4.46
N ARG A 5 9.19 12.76 4.47
CA ARG A 5 7.82 12.78 5.01
C ARG A 5 6.83 12.73 3.85
N LEU A 6 5.90 11.79 3.89
CA LEU A 6 4.88 11.65 2.83
C LEU A 6 4.08 12.96 2.65
N GLN A 7 3.79 13.67 3.75
CA GLN A 7 3.05 14.94 3.76
C GLN A 7 3.71 16.02 2.88
N GLU A 8 5.04 15.96 2.75
CA GLU A 8 5.85 16.91 1.99
C GLU A 8 6.11 16.41 0.55
N CYS A 9 5.72 15.16 0.24
CA CYS A 9 5.86 14.56 -1.08
C CYS A 9 4.67 14.90 -1.99
N ARG A 10 4.96 15.25 -3.24
CA ARG A 10 4.00 15.45 -4.33
C ARG A 10 4.18 14.43 -5.48
N GLY A 11 4.85 13.33 -5.18
CA GLY A 11 4.98 12.20 -6.10
C GLY A 11 3.62 11.57 -6.40
N ARG A 12 3.50 10.97 -7.58
CA ARG A 12 2.32 10.19 -7.99
C ARG A 12 2.61 8.72 -7.80
N PHE A 13 1.62 7.99 -7.29
CA PHE A 13 1.72 6.57 -6.97
C PHE A 13 0.43 5.88 -7.39
N ASP A 14 0.53 4.72 -8.03
CA ASP A 14 -0.64 3.86 -8.28
C ASP A 14 -1.03 3.10 -7.00
N VAL A 15 -0.03 2.71 -6.22
CA VAL A 15 -0.18 1.96 -4.97
C VAL A 15 0.76 2.50 -3.90
N ILE A 16 0.27 2.65 -2.67
CA ILE A 16 1.02 2.97 -1.46
C ILE A 16 0.86 1.82 -0.47
N PHE A 17 1.98 1.24 -0.05
CA PHE A 17 2.01 0.26 1.03
C PHE A 17 2.33 0.92 2.36
N THR A 18 1.58 0.57 3.41
CA THR A 18 1.88 0.94 4.80
C THR A 18 2.22 -0.30 5.61
N CYS A 19 3.06 -0.13 6.63
CA CYS A 19 3.59 -1.27 7.40
C CYS A 19 2.86 -1.54 8.72
N VAL A 20 2.04 -0.59 9.18
CA VAL A 20 1.23 -0.72 10.40
C VAL A 20 -0.05 0.12 10.25
N GLU A 21 -1.13 -0.30 10.90
CA GLU A 21 -2.45 0.34 10.80
C GLU A 21 -2.43 1.84 11.17
N SER A 22 -1.69 2.23 12.21
CA SER A 22 -1.59 3.65 12.57
C SER A 22 -0.92 4.54 11.50
N VAL A 23 -0.08 3.96 10.64
CA VAL A 23 0.50 4.66 9.48
C VAL A 23 -0.50 4.67 8.34
N TYR A 24 -1.22 3.58 8.10
CA TYR A 24 -2.33 3.51 7.15
C TYR A 24 -3.33 4.65 7.38
N ASP A 25 -3.82 4.82 8.60
CA ASP A 25 -4.80 5.86 8.95
C ASP A 25 -4.26 7.26 8.63
N ARG A 26 -3.00 7.53 8.98
CA ARG A 26 -2.35 8.83 8.70
C ARG A 26 -2.15 9.08 7.22
N VAL A 27 -1.87 8.05 6.42
CA VAL A 27 -1.74 8.16 4.96
C VAL A 27 -3.10 8.44 4.35
N VAL A 28 -4.14 7.71 4.74
CA VAL A 28 -5.50 7.92 4.25
C VAL A 28 -6.00 9.32 4.61
N GLU A 29 -5.80 9.77 5.85
CA GLU A 29 -6.16 11.12 6.29
C GLU A 29 -5.42 12.20 5.48
N GLU A 30 -4.11 12.06 5.30
CA GLU A 30 -3.29 12.99 4.52
C GLU A 30 -3.76 13.07 3.05
N LEU A 31 -4.08 11.94 2.41
CA LEU A 31 -4.58 11.93 1.04
C LEU A 31 -6.00 12.49 0.94
N TRP A 32 -6.82 12.34 1.98
CA TRP A 32 -8.18 12.86 2.01
C TRP A 32 -8.24 14.40 2.13
N VAL A 33 -7.32 15.00 2.91
CA VAL A 33 -7.29 16.45 3.13
C VAL A 33 -6.55 17.22 2.03
N ARG A 34 -5.81 16.52 1.16
CA ARG A 34 -5.15 17.13 -0.01
C ARG A 34 -6.19 17.60 -1.03
N GLU A 35 -5.87 18.72 -1.69
CA GLU A 35 -6.65 19.15 -2.85
C GLU A 35 -6.48 18.12 -3.97
N GLN A 36 -7.61 17.68 -4.54
CA GLN A 36 -7.64 16.71 -5.63
C GLN A 36 -7.42 17.43 -6.95
N GLU A 37 -6.20 17.37 -7.46
CA GLU A 37 -5.82 18.04 -8.70
C GLU A 37 -6.10 17.16 -9.93
N THR A 38 -5.90 15.84 -9.80
CA THR A 38 -5.92 14.93 -10.96
C THR A 38 -7.08 13.94 -10.96
N PHE A 39 -7.74 13.76 -9.82
CA PHE A 39 -8.74 12.73 -9.56
C PHE A 39 -8.25 11.32 -9.95
N GLN A 40 -6.93 11.09 -9.88
CA GLN A 40 -6.37 9.78 -10.15
C GLN A 40 -6.48 8.90 -8.91
N PRO A 41 -6.96 7.64 -9.04
CA PRO A 41 -7.04 6.73 -7.91
C PRO A 41 -5.64 6.34 -7.43
N VAL A 42 -5.50 6.20 -6.12
CA VAL A 42 -4.32 5.66 -5.44
C VAL A 42 -4.78 4.59 -4.47
N HIS A 43 -4.29 3.37 -4.65
CA HIS A 43 -4.59 2.27 -3.74
C HIS A 43 -3.68 2.34 -2.51
N VAL A 44 -4.25 2.46 -1.32
CA VAL A 44 -3.51 2.36 -0.05
C VAL A 44 -3.74 0.98 0.52
N ILE A 45 -2.68 0.23 0.78
CA ILE A 45 -2.72 -1.16 1.27
C ILE A 45 -1.87 -1.27 2.54
N ASN A 46 -2.46 -1.76 3.64
CA ASN A 46 -1.69 -2.04 4.85
C ASN A 46 -1.22 -3.50 4.88
N VAL A 47 0.10 -3.69 5.06
CA VAL A 47 0.72 -4.98 5.34
C VAL A 47 1.24 -4.92 6.78
N ASP A 48 0.43 -5.36 7.73
CA ASP A 48 0.76 -5.23 9.15
C ASP A 48 1.97 -6.10 9.54
N MET A 49 3.01 -5.45 10.05
CA MET A 49 4.26 -6.08 10.50
C MET A 49 4.82 -5.34 11.71
N ALA A 50 5.47 -6.06 12.62
CA ALA A 50 6.09 -5.44 13.78
C ALA A 50 7.38 -4.70 13.41
N ASP A 51 7.74 -3.67 14.19
CA ASP A 51 8.95 -2.87 14.01
C ASP A 51 10.18 -3.60 14.58
N ASN A 52 10.50 -4.75 13.99
CA ASN A 52 11.71 -5.50 14.25
C ASN A 52 12.28 -6.06 12.93
N LEU A 53 13.56 -6.44 12.95
CA LEU A 53 14.28 -6.84 11.74
C LEU A 53 13.67 -8.07 11.05
N GLU A 54 13.20 -9.05 11.82
CA GLU A 54 12.67 -10.31 11.30
C GLU A 54 11.33 -10.09 10.59
N ASP A 55 10.39 -9.43 11.26
CA ASP A 55 9.08 -9.10 10.70
C ASP A 55 9.17 -8.11 9.54
N ALA A 56 10.08 -7.13 9.59
CA ALA A 56 10.32 -6.21 8.48
C ALA A 56 10.86 -6.94 7.25
N THR A 57 11.76 -7.90 7.45
CA THR A 57 12.30 -8.73 6.36
C THR A 57 11.19 -9.56 5.73
N LEU A 58 10.38 -10.25 6.54
CA LEU A 58 9.26 -11.05 6.05
C LEU A 58 8.20 -10.18 5.35
N GLY A 59 7.83 -9.04 5.95
CA GLY A 59 6.90 -8.07 5.38
C GLY A 59 7.40 -7.51 4.04
N SER A 60 8.71 -7.27 3.90
CA SER A 60 9.30 -6.82 2.64
C SER A 60 9.14 -7.85 1.51
N PHE A 61 9.25 -9.15 1.81
CA PHE A 61 9.01 -10.21 0.83
C PHE A 61 7.55 -10.29 0.41
N ILE A 62 6.62 -10.10 1.35
CA ILE A 62 5.18 -10.05 1.04
C ILE A 62 4.88 -8.85 0.14
N ILE A 63 5.38 -7.66 0.47
CA ILE A 63 5.22 -6.46 -0.36
C ILE A 63 5.83 -6.66 -1.75
N CYS A 64 7.03 -7.24 -1.85
CA CYS A 64 7.64 -7.56 -3.15
C CYS A 64 6.76 -8.49 -3.99
N GLU A 65 6.26 -9.59 -3.42
CA GLU A 65 5.39 -10.52 -4.14
C GLU A 65 4.08 -9.86 -4.59
N LEU A 66 3.48 -9.01 -3.75
CA LEU A 66 2.30 -8.23 -4.12
C LEU A 66 2.61 -7.30 -5.30
N CYS A 67 3.71 -6.54 -5.23
CA CYS A 67 4.15 -5.65 -6.32
C CYS A 67 4.38 -6.41 -7.63
N GLU A 68 5.06 -7.56 -7.59
CA GLU A 68 5.32 -8.38 -8.77
C GLU A 68 4.03 -8.88 -9.41
N ARG A 69 3.08 -9.38 -8.61
CA ARG A 69 1.78 -9.86 -9.10
C ARG A 69 0.92 -8.73 -9.68
N LEU A 70 0.91 -7.56 -9.03
CA LEU A 70 0.18 -6.39 -9.53
C LEU A 70 0.80 -5.83 -10.82
N GLN A 71 2.13 -5.86 -10.96
CA GLN A 71 2.81 -5.45 -12.21
C GLN A 71 2.57 -6.41 -13.38
N GLN A 72 2.33 -7.70 -13.09
CA GLN A 72 2.00 -8.71 -14.10
C GLN A 72 0.52 -8.71 -14.50
N ALA A 73 -0.34 -7.98 -13.77
CA ALA A 73 -1.75 -7.89 -14.08
C ALA A 73 -2.00 -6.96 -15.27
N ASP A 74 -2.86 -7.40 -16.20
CA ASP A 74 -3.27 -6.56 -17.34
C ASP A 74 -4.09 -5.34 -16.88
N ASN A 75 -4.87 -5.50 -15.81
CA ASN A 75 -5.65 -4.44 -15.18
C ASN A 75 -5.48 -4.50 -13.65
N LEU A 76 -4.91 -3.44 -13.08
CA LEU A 76 -4.68 -3.30 -11.64
C LEU A 76 -5.98 -3.38 -10.85
N GLU A 77 -6.99 -2.58 -11.22
CA GLU A 77 -8.27 -2.46 -10.51
C GLU A 77 -9.00 -3.81 -10.44
N ASP A 78 -9.05 -4.53 -11.56
CA ASP A 78 -9.73 -5.82 -11.64
C ASP A 78 -8.98 -6.93 -10.88
N SER A 79 -7.65 -6.83 -10.81
CA SER A 79 -6.79 -7.90 -10.29
C SER A 79 -6.45 -7.73 -8.80
N LEU A 80 -6.48 -6.49 -8.28
CA LEU A 80 -5.96 -6.17 -6.95
C LEU A 80 -6.63 -6.99 -5.86
N VAL A 81 -7.96 -7.10 -5.86
CA VAL A 81 -8.70 -7.88 -4.86
C VAL A 81 -8.30 -9.37 -4.92
N GLN A 82 -8.15 -9.92 -6.13
CA GLN A 82 -7.75 -11.32 -6.29
C GLN A 82 -6.32 -11.57 -5.82
N VAL A 83 -5.40 -10.63 -6.09
CA VAL A 83 -4.01 -10.69 -5.64
C VAL A 83 -3.93 -10.63 -4.12
N LEU A 84 -4.67 -9.70 -3.48
CA LEU A 84 -4.74 -9.61 -2.02
C LEU A 84 -5.29 -10.90 -1.42
N LEU A 85 -6.45 -11.39 -1.89
CA LEU A 85 -7.03 -12.65 -1.39
C LEU A 85 -6.10 -13.86 -1.56
N ALA A 86 -5.33 -13.93 -2.65
CA ALA A 86 -4.34 -14.99 -2.84
C ALA A 86 -3.19 -14.88 -1.83
N ALA A 87 -2.72 -13.65 -1.56
CA ALA A 87 -1.71 -13.41 -0.54
C ALA A 87 -2.23 -13.70 0.88
N GLU A 88 -3.49 -13.38 1.20
CA GLU A 88 -4.09 -13.68 2.50
C GLU A 88 -4.13 -15.20 2.73
N ARG A 89 -4.57 -15.97 1.73
CA ARG A 89 -4.58 -17.43 1.80
C ARG A 89 -3.18 -18.03 1.96
N LYS A 90 -2.17 -17.43 1.32
CA LYS A 90 -0.79 -17.92 1.36
C LYS A 90 -0.09 -17.58 2.67
N THR A 91 -0.30 -16.37 3.19
CA THR A 91 0.45 -15.81 4.33
C THR A 91 -0.29 -15.92 5.66
N GLY A 92 -1.61 -16.08 5.63
CA GLY A 92 -2.49 -16.03 6.81
C GLY A 92 -2.68 -14.62 7.39
N LYS A 93 -2.14 -13.58 6.75
CA LYS A 93 -2.33 -12.18 7.13
C LYS A 93 -3.56 -11.61 6.44
N SER A 94 -4.21 -10.63 7.06
CA SER A 94 -5.24 -9.80 6.42
C SER A 94 -4.65 -8.47 5.95
N PHE A 95 -5.16 -7.93 4.86
CA PHE A 95 -4.73 -6.62 4.34
C PHE A 95 -5.86 -5.60 4.43
N LEU A 96 -5.57 -4.40 4.94
CA LEU A 96 -6.48 -3.27 4.80
C LEU A 96 -6.28 -2.66 3.42
N HIS A 97 -7.37 -2.23 2.77
CA HIS A 97 -7.33 -1.63 1.46
C HIS A 97 -8.38 -0.52 1.34
N THR A 98 -7.95 0.65 0.87
CA THR A 98 -8.81 1.79 0.52
C THR A 98 -8.29 2.42 -0.78
N VAL A 99 -9.21 2.99 -1.56
CA VAL A 99 -8.88 3.87 -2.69
C VAL A 99 -8.98 5.32 -2.23
N CYS A 100 -7.90 6.08 -2.40
CA CYS A 100 -7.88 7.53 -2.24
C CYS A 100 -7.76 8.19 -3.63
N PHE A 101 -7.93 9.51 -3.70
CA PHE A 101 -7.79 10.26 -4.96
C PHE A 101 -6.88 11.47 -4.75
N CYS A 102 -5.98 11.70 -5.70
CA CYS A 102 -5.06 12.85 -5.74
C CYS A 102 -5.36 13.78 -6.92
#